data_AF-A0A9J7EJV7-F1
#
_entry.id   AF-A0A9J7EJV7-F1
#
_cell.length_a   1.000
_cell.length_b   1.000
_cell.length_c   1.000
_cell.angle_alpha   90.00
_cell.angle_beta   90.00
_cell.angle_gamma   90.00
#
_symmetry.space_group_name_H-M   'P 1'
#
loop_
_entity.id
_entity.type
_entity.pdbx_description
1 polymer ?
#
loop_
_entity_poly.entity_id
_entity_poly.type
_entity_poly.pdbx_seq_one_letter_code
_entity_poly.pdbx_strand_id
1 'polypeptide(L)'
;MLFDLITFQLYLSSTCISELIRVLERMEYMAQNTHYVEDIKDLFEFSGSLQNLLQFNTTLTQSVKSELIDVEILDEIKHITNYENTAVYFGKTLRDIKIVIEDDELRKHEIYLEYKAPKKLIITNLQLPSSIKLNREYSGIKDILDTVKQNINDLARYFFELENIDQLCSVMEPINGSFKDDYRRIFLDDRTWLHVEVTPEGVATNIHLIGQSMHWHNKLQSGLLNWDHDKSIVDNIMITFDLFQFPQPTFKHGAPLGMDTEDTMENPIVCGICLCTELPGSPGVPQPLCQNISCGVYYHRTCLYQWLVACSGSRPPAFGVANGSCPTCLQSIACSEKDN
;
A
#
# COMPACT_ATOMS: atom_id res chain seq x y z
N MET A 1 -12.74 -5.62 -12.15
CA MET A 1 -13.58 -5.22 -11.01
C MET A 1 -14.45 -4.08 -11.46
N LEU A 2 -15.73 -4.39 -11.72
CA LEU A 2 -16.72 -3.46 -12.24
C LEU A 2 -17.18 -2.52 -11.11
N PHE A 3 -17.15 -1.22 -11.39
CA PHE A 3 -17.70 -0.19 -10.52
C PHE A 3 -19.23 -0.28 -10.56
N ASP A 4 -19.83 -0.72 -9.46
CA ASP A 4 -21.26 -0.51 -9.23
C ASP A 4 -21.49 0.95 -8.84
N LEU A 5 -22.04 1.70 -9.81
CA LEU A 5 -22.70 2.98 -9.63
C LEU A 5 -23.97 2.78 -8.80
N ILE A 6 -23.85 2.87 -7.48
CA ILE A 6 -24.99 3.07 -6.59
C ILE A 6 -25.02 4.55 -6.23
N THR A 7 -25.86 5.26 -6.99
CA THR A 7 -26.39 6.61 -6.73
C THR A 7 -26.95 6.68 -5.32
N PHE A 8 -26.33 7.45 -4.43
CA PHE A 8 -26.98 7.79 -3.15
C PHE A 8 -27.97 8.91 -3.38
N GLN A 9 -29.25 8.57 -3.24
CA GLN A 9 -30.34 9.52 -3.05
C GLN A 9 -30.02 10.41 -1.85
N LEU A 10 -29.96 11.73 -2.08
CA LEU A 10 -30.22 12.72 -1.06
C LEU A 10 -31.58 12.37 -0.43
N TYR A 11 -31.63 12.08 0.87
CA TYR A 11 -32.89 12.00 1.63
C TYR A 11 -33.45 13.42 1.83
N LEU A 12 -33.89 14.02 0.74
CA LEU A 12 -34.91 15.05 0.75
C LEU A 12 -36.25 14.29 0.79
N SER A 13 -37.22 14.76 1.58
CA SER A 13 -38.56 14.15 1.56
C SER A 13 -39.05 14.05 0.11
N SER A 14 -39.82 13.01 -0.25
CA SER A 14 -40.25 12.82 -1.64
C SER A 14 -41.02 14.03 -2.19
N THR A 15 -41.63 14.82 -1.29
CA THR A 15 -42.30 16.10 -1.57
C THR A 15 -41.33 17.23 -1.88
N CYS A 16 -40.16 17.29 -1.25
CA CYS A 16 -39.11 18.27 -1.56
C CYS A 16 -38.48 18.00 -2.91
N ILE A 17 -38.20 16.73 -3.25
CA ILE A 17 -37.61 16.36 -4.55
C ILE A 17 -38.58 16.66 -5.69
N SER A 18 -39.87 16.33 -5.53
CA SER A 18 -40.86 16.61 -6.57
C SER A 18 -41.02 18.11 -6.84
N GLU A 19 -40.98 18.95 -5.81
CA GLU A 19 -41.09 20.41 -6.02
C GLU A 19 -39.79 21.04 -6.51
N LEU A 20 -38.62 20.52 -6.16
CA LEU A 20 -37.35 20.98 -6.70
C LEU A 20 -37.20 20.63 -8.19
N ILE A 21 -37.66 19.43 -8.59
CA ILE A 21 -37.78 19.04 -9.99
C ILE A 21 -38.75 19.97 -10.71
N ARG A 22 -39.92 20.26 -10.12
CA ARG A 22 -40.90 21.18 -10.70
C ARG A 22 -40.35 22.60 -10.88
N VAL A 23 -39.51 23.06 -9.95
CA VAL A 23 -38.82 24.36 -10.03
C VAL A 23 -37.80 24.36 -11.16
N LEU A 24 -36.99 23.31 -11.29
CA LEU A 24 -35.99 23.19 -12.35
C LEU A 24 -36.63 23.06 -13.74
N GLU A 25 -37.70 22.28 -13.88
CA GLU A 25 -38.51 22.19 -15.11
C GLU A 25 -39.10 23.55 -15.50
N ARG A 26 -39.55 24.34 -14.51
CA ARG A 26 -40.09 25.68 -14.75
C ARG A 26 -39.00 26.68 -15.13
N MET A 27 -37.79 26.56 -14.58
CA MET A 27 -36.62 27.34 -14.98
C MET A 27 -36.18 27.00 -16.41
N GLU A 28 -36.18 25.72 -16.77
CA GLU A 28 -35.86 25.25 -18.11
C GLU A 28 -36.91 25.73 -19.13
N TYR A 29 -38.19 25.68 -18.78
CA TYR A 29 -39.28 26.25 -19.58
C TYR A 29 -39.19 27.78 -19.74
N MET A 30 -38.80 28.51 -18.69
CA MET A 30 -38.62 29.96 -18.75
C MET A 30 -37.36 30.35 -19.56
N ALA A 31 -36.29 29.57 -19.45
CA ALA A 31 -35.06 29.77 -20.22
C ALA A 31 -35.26 29.48 -21.72
N GLN A 32 -36.06 28.45 -22.06
CA GLN A 32 -36.42 28.08 -23.43
C GLN A 32 -37.38 29.08 -24.10
N ASN A 33 -38.20 29.78 -23.32
CA ASN A 33 -39.18 30.77 -23.82
C ASN A 33 -38.70 32.22 -23.67
N THR A 34 -37.38 32.45 -23.66
CA THR A 34 -36.75 33.77 -23.58
C THR A 34 -37.04 34.63 -24.82
N HIS A 35 -38.26 35.13 -24.92
CA HIS A 35 -38.54 36.33 -25.71
C HIS A 35 -39.42 37.37 -25.02
N TYR A 36 -40.04 37.08 -23.88
CA TYR A 36 -40.79 38.09 -23.11
C TYR A 36 -40.78 37.73 -21.63
N VAL A 37 -39.87 38.34 -20.86
CA VAL A 37 -40.03 38.44 -19.40
C VAL A 37 -40.15 39.94 -19.10
N GLU A 38 -41.35 40.48 -19.30
CA GLU A 38 -41.66 41.88 -18.97
C GLU A 38 -42.06 42.09 -17.50
N ASP A 39 -42.30 41.03 -16.72
CA ASP A 39 -42.70 41.17 -15.31
C ASP A 39 -41.65 40.63 -14.34
N ILE A 40 -40.78 41.54 -13.91
CA ILE A 40 -39.78 41.39 -12.82
C ILE A 40 -40.43 41.00 -11.48
N LYS A 41 -41.74 41.20 -11.33
CA LYS A 41 -42.51 40.86 -10.13
C LYS A 41 -42.53 39.36 -9.82
N ASP A 42 -42.64 38.51 -10.84
CA ASP A 42 -42.71 37.05 -10.66
C ASP A 42 -41.38 36.48 -10.15
N LEU A 43 -40.26 37.09 -10.53
CA LEU A 43 -38.92 36.63 -10.13
C LEU A 43 -38.60 36.97 -8.66
N PHE A 44 -39.11 38.11 -8.16
CA PHE A 44 -38.99 38.48 -6.75
C PHE A 44 -39.96 37.72 -5.85
N GLU A 45 -41.20 37.49 -6.27
CA GLU A 45 -42.13 36.62 -5.54
C GLU A 45 -41.63 35.16 -5.49
N PHE A 46 -40.99 34.71 -6.56
CA PHE A 46 -40.38 33.38 -6.63
C PHE A 46 -39.13 33.26 -5.74
N SER A 47 -38.25 34.26 -5.72
CA SER A 47 -37.11 34.35 -4.80
C SER A 47 -37.57 34.35 -3.34
N GLY A 48 -38.61 35.12 -3.01
CA GLY A 48 -39.21 35.14 -1.68
C GLY A 48 -39.84 33.80 -1.29
N SER A 49 -40.49 33.12 -2.23
CA SER A 49 -41.07 31.79 -2.02
C SER A 49 -40.01 30.70 -1.85
N LEU A 50 -38.92 30.77 -2.61
CA LEU A 50 -37.77 29.86 -2.49
C LEU A 50 -37.02 30.08 -1.17
N GLN A 51 -36.79 31.34 -0.77
CA GLN A 51 -36.21 31.67 0.54
C GLN A 51 -37.10 31.19 1.68
N ASN A 52 -38.42 31.40 1.60
CA ASN A 52 -39.35 30.90 2.62
C ASN A 52 -39.39 29.37 2.68
N LEU A 53 -39.36 28.66 1.53
CA LEU A 53 -39.30 27.19 1.47
C LEU A 53 -37.99 26.64 2.04
N LEU A 54 -36.86 27.27 1.70
CA LEU A 54 -35.57 26.94 2.30
C LEU A 54 -35.61 27.20 3.81
N GLN A 55 -36.15 28.33 4.26
CA GLN A 55 -36.17 28.70 5.69
C GLN A 55 -37.14 27.86 6.55
N PHE A 56 -38.26 27.39 5.97
CA PHE A 56 -39.23 26.53 6.68
C PHE A 56 -38.86 25.04 6.67
N ASN A 57 -38.25 24.54 5.58
CA ASN A 57 -37.96 23.11 5.42
C ASN A 57 -36.48 22.74 5.56
N THR A 58 -35.56 23.70 5.51
CA THR A 58 -34.21 23.47 6.04
C THR A 58 -34.21 23.87 7.49
N THR A 59 -34.41 22.89 8.37
CA THR A 59 -33.81 23.01 9.70
C THR A 59 -32.32 23.11 9.42
N LEU A 60 -31.74 24.29 9.62
CA LEU A 60 -30.29 24.44 9.58
C LEU A 60 -29.77 23.64 10.78
N THR A 61 -29.60 22.34 10.58
CA THR A 61 -29.05 21.42 11.56
C THR A 61 -27.67 21.98 11.86
N GLN A 62 -27.56 22.64 13.01
CA GLN A 62 -26.31 23.22 13.51
C GLN A 62 -25.18 22.16 13.58
N SER A 63 -25.49 20.86 13.42
CA SER A 63 -24.52 19.76 13.36
C SER A 63 -23.85 19.55 12.00
N VAL A 64 -24.29 20.17 10.89
CA VAL A 64 -23.64 19.95 9.57
C VAL A 64 -22.33 20.73 9.43
N LYS A 65 -22.12 21.80 10.22
CA LYS A 65 -20.91 22.64 10.10
C LYS A 65 -19.61 21.96 10.49
N SER A 66 -19.65 20.97 11.40
CA SER A 66 -18.44 20.19 11.76
C SER A 66 -18.07 19.13 10.73
N GLU A 67 -18.94 18.93 9.74
CA GLU A 67 -18.91 17.80 8.83
C GLU A 67 -18.53 18.17 7.39
N LEU A 68 -18.49 19.47 7.08
CA LEU A 68 -18.11 20.00 5.77
C LEU A 68 -16.64 20.42 5.80
N ILE A 69 -15.95 20.22 4.67
CA ILE A 69 -14.60 20.77 4.47
C ILE A 69 -14.70 22.29 4.51
N ASP A 70 -13.78 22.91 5.25
CA ASP A 70 -13.71 24.36 5.37
C ASP A 70 -13.13 24.99 4.10
N VAL A 71 -13.58 26.21 3.80
CA VAL A 71 -13.17 26.98 2.62
C VAL A 71 -11.66 27.17 2.59
N GLU A 72 -11.03 27.29 3.76
CA GLU A 72 -9.57 27.41 3.93
C GLU A 72 -8.83 26.23 3.28
N ILE A 73 -9.29 24.99 3.50
CA ILE A 73 -8.69 23.79 2.88
C ILE A 73 -8.96 23.75 1.38
N LEU A 74 -10.15 24.15 0.92
CA LEU A 74 -10.43 24.19 -0.52
C LEU A 74 -9.52 25.20 -1.24
N ASP A 75 -9.24 26.34 -0.60
CA ASP A 75 -8.30 27.33 -1.11
C ASP A 75 -6.86 26.80 -1.12
N GLU A 76 -6.44 26.06 -0.09
CA GLU A 76 -5.15 25.37 -0.08
C GLU A 76 -5.03 24.36 -1.23
N ILE A 77 -6.04 23.51 -1.43
CA ILE A 77 -6.06 22.51 -2.51
C ILE A 77 -5.97 23.21 -3.87
N LYS A 78 -6.77 24.27 -4.08
CA LYS A 78 -6.76 25.05 -5.32
C LYS A 78 -5.39 25.68 -5.58
N HIS A 79 -4.72 26.17 -4.53
CA HIS A 79 -3.36 26.69 -4.66
C HIS A 79 -2.39 25.59 -5.08
N ILE A 80 -2.42 24.44 -4.42
CA ILE A 80 -1.51 23.33 -4.70
C ILE A 80 -1.69 22.81 -6.14
N THR A 81 -2.93 22.63 -6.60
CA THR A 81 -3.20 22.13 -7.96
C THR A 81 -2.80 23.10 -9.07
N ASN A 82 -2.74 24.40 -8.78
CA ASN A 82 -2.43 25.42 -9.79
C ASN A 82 -0.93 25.74 -9.89
N TYR A 83 -0.18 25.54 -8.81
CA TYR A 83 1.19 26.02 -8.69
C TYR A 83 2.23 24.93 -8.39
N GLU A 84 1.79 23.74 -8.02
CA GLU A 84 2.66 22.58 -7.82
C GLU A 84 2.30 21.49 -8.83
N ASN A 85 3.28 20.68 -9.25
CA ASN A 85 3.04 19.49 -10.08
C ASN A 85 2.42 18.37 -9.23
N THR A 86 1.27 18.66 -8.64
CA THR A 86 0.62 17.85 -7.60
C THR A 86 -0.80 17.53 -8.05
N ALA A 87 -1.12 16.24 -8.15
CA ALA A 87 -2.47 15.80 -8.48
C ALA A 87 -3.27 15.52 -7.21
N VAL A 88 -4.51 15.99 -7.14
CA VAL A 88 -5.40 15.81 -5.99
C VAL A 88 -6.68 15.09 -6.41
N TYR A 89 -7.08 14.10 -5.63
CA TYR A 89 -8.27 13.29 -5.85
C TYR A 89 -9.10 13.24 -4.56
N PHE A 90 -10.42 13.06 -4.71
CA PHE A 90 -11.34 13.00 -3.58
C PHE A 90 -12.11 11.68 -3.56
N GLY A 91 -12.35 11.18 -2.35
CA GLY A 91 -13.30 10.10 -2.10
C GLY A 91 -14.75 10.58 -2.12
N LYS A 92 -15.68 9.65 -1.86
CA LYS A 92 -17.13 9.88 -1.99
C LYS A 92 -17.67 10.98 -1.09
N THR A 93 -17.04 11.19 0.07
CA THR A 93 -17.47 12.15 1.10
C THR A 93 -16.70 13.48 1.04
N LEU A 94 -15.79 13.62 0.07
CA LEU A 94 -14.75 14.66 0.00
C LEU A 94 -13.76 14.67 1.18
N ARG A 95 -14.03 13.98 2.28
CA ARG A 95 -13.15 13.93 3.47
C ARG A 95 -11.92 13.07 3.26
N ASP A 96 -12.02 12.08 2.39
CA ASP A 96 -10.88 11.29 1.96
C ASP A 96 -10.22 12.03 0.79
N ILE A 97 -8.96 12.43 0.98
CA ILE A 97 -8.19 13.19 0.00
C ILE A 97 -6.96 12.37 -0.34
N LYS A 98 -6.71 12.14 -1.63
CA LYS A 98 -5.47 11.54 -2.12
C LYS A 98 -4.67 12.63 -2.84
N ILE A 99 -3.42 12.79 -2.43
CA ILE A 99 -2.48 13.70 -3.08
C ILE A 99 -1.35 12.87 -3.68
N VAL A 100 -1.00 13.15 -4.93
CA VAL A 100 0.12 12.51 -5.62
C VAL A 100 1.15 13.58 -5.94
N ILE A 101 2.35 13.40 -5.40
CA ILE A 101 3.51 14.24 -5.68
C ILE A 101 4.57 13.42 -6.42
N GLU A 102 5.45 14.12 -7.12
CA GLU A 102 6.56 13.54 -7.86
C GLU A 102 7.88 14.06 -7.27
N ASP A 103 8.87 13.19 -7.10
CA ASP A 103 10.21 13.57 -6.66
C ASP A 103 11.16 13.86 -7.85
N ASP A 104 12.41 14.20 -7.54
CA ASP A 104 13.40 14.59 -8.56
C ASP A 104 13.75 13.46 -9.55
N GLU A 105 13.52 12.19 -9.17
CA GLU A 105 13.71 11.00 -10.01
C GLU A 105 12.41 10.56 -10.71
N LEU A 106 11.39 11.43 -10.73
CA LEU A 106 10.08 11.20 -11.33
C LEU A 106 9.27 10.07 -10.65
N ARG A 107 9.61 9.71 -9.41
CA ARG A 107 8.87 8.70 -8.65
C ARG A 107 7.62 9.33 -8.06
N LYS A 108 6.50 8.63 -8.20
CA LYS A 108 5.20 9.10 -7.71
C LYS A 108 4.93 8.59 -6.30
N HIS A 109 4.66 9.53 -5.40
CA HIS A 109 4.37 9.25 -4.00
C HIS A 109 2.91 9.60 -3.69
N GLU A 110 2.15 8.60 -3.22
CA GLU A 110 0.73 8.76 -2.91
C GLU A 110 0.51 8.99 -1.41
N ILE A 111 -0.12 10.10 -1.07
CA ILE A 111 -0.43 10.52 0.29
C ILE A 111 -1.95 10.48 0.45
N TYR A 112 -2.43 9.67 1.39
CA TYR A 112 -3.85 9.57 1.71
C TYR A 112 -4.13 10.31 3.01
N LEU A 113 -5.08 11.24 2.96
CA LEU A 113 -5.48 12.10 4.05
C LEU A 113 -6.95 11.89 4.37
N GLU A 114 -7.29 12.05 5.65
CA GLU A 114 -8.66 12.14 6.12
C GLU A 114 -8.88 13.49 6.82
N TYR A 115 -9.89 14.23 6.36
CA TYR A 115 -10.38 15.43 7.00
C TYR A 115 -11.33 15.08 8.14
N LYS A 116 -10.93 15.40 9.39
CA LYS A 116 -11.75 15.18 10.58
C LYS A 116 -12.58 16.40 10.96
N ALA A 117 -12.00 17.59 10.84
CA ALA A 117 -12.60 18.88 11.21
C ALA A 117 -11.70 20.03 10.69
N PRO A 118 -12.14 21.30 10.80
CA PRO A 118 -11.30 22.43 10.39
C PRO A 118 -9.93 22.38 11.05
N LYS A 119 -8.87 22.51 10.25
CA LYS A 119 -7.46 22.40 10.68
C LYS A 119 -7.11 21.07 11.36
N LYS A 120 -7.83 20.00 11.03
CA LYS A 120 -7.59 18.64 11.51
C LYS A 120 -7.59 17.66 10.35
N LEU A 121 -6.43 17.55 9.71
CA LEU A 121 -6.13 16.55 8.71
C LEU A 121 -5.26 15.45 9.32
N ILE A 122 -5.49 14.21 8.90
CA ILE A 122 -4.72 13.06 9.35
C ILE A 122 -4.19 12.30 8.13
N ILE A 123 -2.91 11.95 8.13
CA ILE A 123 -2.35 11.02 7.14
C ILE A 123 -2.79 9.61 7.52
N THR A 124 -3.63 9.00 6.69
CA THR A 124 -4.19 7.65 6.89
C THR A 124 -3.35 6.56 6.24
N ASN A 125 -2.71 6.86 5.11
CA ASN A 125 -1.85 5.92 4.42
C ASN A 125 -0.73 6.64 3.66
N LEU A 126 0.47 6.05 3.73
CA LEU A 126 1.66 6.48 3.02
C LEU A 126 2.59 5.27 2.86
N GLN A 127 3.09 5.03 1.65
CA GLN A 127 3.93 3.88 1.33
C GLN A 127 5.42 4.19 1.56
N LEU A 128 5.78 4.64 2.76
CA LEU A 128 7.15 5.00 3.15
C LEU A 128 7.53 4.31 4.46
N PRO A 129 8.83 4.16 4.77
CA PRO A 129 9.28 3.64 6.06
C PRO A 129 8.86 4.55 7.22
N SER A 130 8.90 4.01 8.45
CA SER A 130 8.22 4.49 9.67
C SER A 130 8.57 5.90 10.22
N SER A 131 9.18 6.79 9.43
CA SER A 131 9.63 8.12 9.86
C SER A 131 8.50 9.16 9.99
N ILE A 132 7.41 9.03 9.24
CA ILE A 132 6.27 9.97 9.34
C ILE A 132 5.25 9.46 10.35
N LYS A 133 4.91 10.32 11.32
CA LYS A 133 3.87 10.04 12.32
C LYS A 133 2.49 9.98 11.67
N LEU A 134 2.15 8.82 11.11
CA LEU A 134 0.78 8.47 10.75
C LEU A 134 -0.14 8.75 11.94
N ASN A 135 -1.38 9.15 11.68
CA ASN A 135 -2.36 9.47 12.72
C ASN A 135 -2.07 10.72 13.58
N ARG A 136 -1.09 11.56 13.20
CA ARG A 136 -0.93 12.92 13.76
C ARG A 136 -1.96 13.88 13.14
N GLU A 137 -2.48 14.81 13.94
CA GLU A 137 -3.30 15.93 13.44
C GLU A 137 -2.40 17.04 12.85
N TYR A 138 -2.73 17.47 11.63
CA TYR A 138 -2.11 18.57 10.91
C TYR A 138 -3.11 19.70 10.67
N SER A 139 -2.62 20.94 10.73
CA SER A 139 -3.42 22.17 10.55
C SER A 139 -3.75 22.49 9.10
N GLY A 140 -2.95 22.04 8.15
CA GLY A 140 -3.10 22.33 6.73
C GLY A 140 -2.40 21.30 5.85
N ILE A 141 -2.76 21.28 4.57
CA ILE A 141 -2.19 20.40 3.56
C ILE A 141 -0.76 20.82 3.26
N LYS A 142 -0.46 22.12 3.24
CA LYS A 142 0.89 22.61 2.99
C LYS A 142 1.91 22.04 3.98
N ASP A 143 1.60 22.08 5.28
CA ASP A 143 2.47 21.55 6.34
C ASP A 143 2.75 20.05 6.15
N ILE A 144 1.72 19.30 5.72
CA ILE A 144 1.85 17.88 5.38
C ILE A 144 2.79 17.71 4.20
N LEU A 145 2.58 18.43 3.10
CA LEU A 145 3.38 18.31 1.89
C LEU A 145 4.83 18.68 2.14
N ASP A 146 5.10 19.77 2.86
CA ASP A 146 6.47 20.18 3.19
C ASP A 146 7.17 19.10 4.04
N THR A 147 6.46 18.51 5.02
CA THR A 147 6.98 17.40 5.83
C THR A 147 7.27 16.16 5.00
N VAL A 148 6.34 15.77 4.12
CA VAL A 148 6.46 14.56 3.30
C VAL A 148 7.55 14.73 2.23
N LYS A 149 7.60 15.89 1.55
CA LYS A 149 8.65 16.20 0.57
C LYS A 149 10.04 16.17 1.21
N GLN A 150 10.20 16.74 2.40
CA GLN A 150 11.48 16.66 3.13
C GLN A 150 11.85 15.21 3.43
N ASN A 151 10.91 14.40 3.92
CA ASN A 151 11.17 12.99 4.20
C ASN A 151 11.53 12.18 2.93
N ILE A 152 10.86 12.46 1.80
CA ILE A 152 11.19 11.84 0.50
C ILE A 152 12.62 12.20 0.09
N ASN A 153 13.02 13.46 0.24
CA ASN A 153 14.38 13.90 -0.06
C ASN A 153 15.42 13.19 0.84
N ASP A 154 15.12 13.05 2.12
CA ASP A 154 15.99 12.33 3.07
C ASP A 154 16.11 10.83 2.73
N LEU A 155 15.09 10.24 2.10
CA LEU A 155 15.02 8.83 1.68
C LEU A 155 15.55 8.57 0.26
N ALA A 156 16.13 9.57 -0.42
CA ALA A 156 16.57 9.42 -1.82
C ALA A 156 17.51 8.22 -2.04
N ARG A 157 18.46 7.98 -1.13
CA ARG A 157 19.38 6.83 -1.20
C ARG A 157 18.67 5.50 -0.90
N TYR A 158 17.72 5.49 0.03
CA TYR A 158 16.91 4.31 0.33
C TYR A 158 16.10 3.86 -0.89
N PHE A 159 15.42 4.78 -1.58
CA PHE A 159 14.69 4.46 -2.80
C PHE A 159 15.61 3.92 -3.90
N PHE A 160 16.76 4.58 -4.10
CA PHE A 160 17.75 4.13 -5.07
C PHE A 160 18.20 2.68 -4.81
N GLU A 161 18.54 2.33 -3.57
CA GLU A 161 19.00 0.97 -3.25
C GLU A 161 17.90 -0.08 -3.45
N LEU A 162 16.65 0.21 -3.06
CA LEU A 162 15.53 -0.70 -3.30
C LEU A 162 15.25 -0.88 -4.79
N GLU A 163 15.22 0.19 -5.57
CA GLU A 163 15.01 0.13 -7.02
C GLU A 163 16.15 -0.62 -7.71
N ASN A 164 17.39 -0.41 -7.27
CA ASN A 164 18.55 -1.11 -7.79
C ASN A 164 18.46 -2.62 -7.51
N ILE A 165 18.04 -3.02 -6.29
CA ILE A 165 17.77 -4.42 -5.97
C ILE A 165 16.63 -4.96 -6.85
N ASP A 166 15.51 -4.24 -6.95
CA ASP A 166 14.31 -4.70 -7.69
C ASP A 166 14.57 -4.85 -9.19
N GLN A 167 15.50 -4.05 -9.75
CA GLN A 167 15.86 -4.11 -11.17
C GLN A 167 16.89 -5.20 -11.50
N LEU A 168 17.87 -5.43 -10.60
CA LEU A 168 19.02 -6.29 -10.90
C LEU A 168 18.93 -7.68 -10.25
N CYS A 169 18.16 -7.83 -9.19
CA CYS A 169 18.04 -9.06 -8.42
C CYS A 169 16.73 -9.80 -8.74
N SER A 170 16.75 -11.12 -8.56
CA SER A 170 15.54 -11.95 -8.57
C SER A 170 14.87 -11.89 -7.19
N VAL A 171 14.03 -10.89 -6.96
CA VAL A 171 13.29 -10.71 -5.69
C VAL A 171 12.12 -11.69 -5.60
N MET A 172 12.14 -12.50 -4.54
CA MET A 172 11.08 -13.48 -4.20
C MET A 172 10.03 -12.85 -3.28
N GLU A 173 10.44 -11.96 -2.37
CA GLU A 173 9.52 -11.23 -1.48
C GLU A 173 10.03 -9.81 -1.17
N PRO A 174 9.11 -8.84 -1.03
CA PRO A 174 7.68 -8.92 -1.36
C PRO A 174 7.44 -9.09 -2.88
N ILE A 175 6.34 -9.75 -3.26
CA ILE A 175 5.97 -9.94 -4.68
C ILE A 175 5.64 -8.60 -5.36
N ASN A 176 4.86 -7.77 -4.66
CA ASN A 176 4.50 -6.42 -5.09
C ASN A 176 5.11 -5.43 -4.10
N GLY A 177 6.43 -5.26 -4.19
CA GLY A 177 7.15 -4.39 -3.27
C GLY A 177 6.71 -2.93 -3.38
N SER A 178 6.55 -2.29 -2.21
CA SER A 178 6.46 -0.83 -2.12
C SER A 178 7.63 -0.27 -1.33
N PHE A 179 7.77 1.05 -1.30
CA PHE A 179 8.76 1.73 -0.45
C PHE A 179 8.40 1.70 1.04
N LYS A 180 7.30 1.05 1.44
CA LYS A 180 7.05 0.71 2.85
C LYS A 180 7.77 -0.58 3.24
N ASP A 181 7.97 -1.47 2.27
CA ASP A 181 8.67 -2.73 2.48
C ASP A 181 10.17 -2.47 2.45
N ASP A 182 10.77 -2.36 3.62
CA ASP A 182 12.19 -2.07 3.84
C ASP A 182 13.10 -3.29 3.69
N TYR A 183 12.57 -4.43 3.23
CA TYR A 183 13.34 -5.64 3.03
C TYR A 183 13.13 -6.24 1.64
N ARG A 184 14.10 -7.04 1.20
CA ARG A 184 14.03 -7.87 0.00
C ARG A 184 14.57 -9.26 0.28
N ARG A 185 13.89 -10.28 -0.24
CA ARG A 185 14.37 -11.66 -0.27
C ARG A 185 14.81 -12.01 -1.67
N ILE A 186 16.10 -12.14 -1.87
CA ILE A 186 16.72 -12.32 -3.16
C ILE A 186 17.02 -13.81 -3.37
N PHE A 187 16.62 -14.34 -4.52
CA PHE A 187 16.91 -15.72 -4.91
C PHE A 187 18.43 -15.92 -5.13
N LEU A 188 19.00 -16.95 -4.50
CA LEU A 188 20.36 -17.43 -4.79
C LEU A 188 20.33 -18.82 -5.44
N ASP A 189 19.53 -19.73 -4.90
CA ASP A 189 19.19 -21.01 -5.53
C ASP A 189 17.82 -21.48 -5.04
N ASP A 190 17.38 -22.64 -5.55
CA ASP A 190 16.08 -23.22 -5.23
C ASP A 190 15.87 -23.33 -3.70
N ARG A 191 16.92 -23.60 -2.93
CA ARG A 191 16.83 -23.90 -1.49
C ARG A 191 17.40 -22.82 -0.59
N THR A 192 17.90 -21.72 -1.15
CA THR A 192 18.58 -20.66 -0.42
C THR A 192 18.23 -19.30 -0.99
N TRP A 193 17.63 -18.46 -0.15
CA TRP A 193 17.38 -17.05 -0.47
C TRP A 193 18.17 -16.18 0.49
N LEU A 194 18.46 -14.95 0.09
CA LEU A 194 19.13 -13.93 0.90
C LEU A 194 18.11 -12.89 1.35
N HIS A 195 17.93 -12.72 2.65
CA HIS A 195 17.19 -11.61 3.22
C HIS A 195 18.13 -10.42 3.42
N VAL A 196 17.70 -9.24 3.00
CA VAL A 196 18.38 -7.96 3.21
C VAL A 196 17.34 -6.92 3.59
N GLU A 197 17.59 -6.18 4.67
CA GLU A 197 16.85 -4.96 5.01
C GLU A 197 17.65 -3.73 4.58
N VAL A 198 16.96 -2.64 4.24
CA VAL A 198 17.56 -1.38 3.85
C VAL A 198 17.07 -0.30 4.81
N THR A 199 18.01 0.34 5.51
CA THR A 199 17.69 1.43 6.44
C THR A 199 17.26 2.69 5.68
N PRO A 200 16.57 3.66 6.32
CA PRO A 200 16.24 4.95 5.71
C PRO A 200 17.43 5.69 5.09
N GLU A 201 18.65 5.47 5.60
CA GLU A 201 19.88 6.03 5.07
C GLU A 201 20.42 5.30 3.81
N GLY A 202 19.74 4.25 3.37
CA GLY A 202 20.13 3.42 2.22
C GLY A 202 21.29 2.47 2.53
N VAL A 203 21.33 1.91 3.75
CA VAL A 203 22.37 0.95 4.17
C VAL A 203 21.75 -0.42 4.38
N ALA A 204 22.45 -1.48 3.95
CA ALA A 204 22.03 -2.85 4.20
C ALA A 204 22.15 -3.23 5.69
N THR A 205 21.10 -3.82 6.24
CA THR A 205 21.04 -4.36 7.60
C THR A 205 20.33 -5.72 7.60
N ASN A 206 20.35 -6.40 8.76
CA ASN A 206 19.73 -7.70 8.99
C ASN A 206 19.98 -8.76 7.89
N ILE A 207 21.21 -8.81 7.35
CA ILE A 207 21.53 -9.68 6.21
C ILE A 207 21.66 -11.13 6.69
N HIS A 208 20.80 -12.03 6.21
CA HIS A 208 20.85 -13.44 6.57
C HIS A 208 20.31 -14.36 5.47
N LEU A 209 20.67 -15.64 5.52
CA LEU A 209 20.17 -16.64 4.57
C LEU A 209 18.88 -17.28 5.09
N ILE A 210 17.92 -17.47 4.19
CA ILE A 210 16.75 -18.30 4.39
C ILE A 210 17.01 -19.62 3.67
N GLY A 211 16.86 -20.72 4.40
CA GLY A 211 17.25 -22.05 3.95
C GLY A 211 18.65 -22.44 4.43
N GLN A 212 19.18 -23.55 3.91
CA GLN A 212 20.45 -24.09 4.38
C GLN A 212 21.36 -24.49 3.22
N SER A 213 22.38 -23.66 3.01
CA SER A 213 23.51 -23.96 2.16
C SER A 213 24.78 -23.58 2.88
N MET A 214 25.59 -24.59 3.24
CA MET A 214 26.91 -24.35 3.85
C MET A 214 27.81 -23.52 2.93
N HIS A 215 27.68 -23.74 1.61
CA HIS A 215 28.40 -22.97 0.61
C HIS A 215 28.06 -21.47 0.71
N TRP A 216 26.78 -21.12 0.70
CA TRP A 216 26.35 -19.73 0.80
C TRP A 216 26.63 -19.11 2.17
N HIS A 217 26.51 -19.90 3.24
CA HIS A 217 26.78 -19.43 4.59
C HIS A 217 28.24 -18.99 4.75
N ASN A 218 29.19 -19.79 4.26
CA ASN A 218 30.61 -19.45 4.31
C ASN A 218 30.92 -18.17 3.51
N LYS A 219 30.32 -18.04 2.32
CA LYS A 219 30.45 -16.83 1.50
C LYS A 219 29.92 -15.60 2.23
N LEU A 220 28.68 -15.67 2.74
CA LEU A 220 28.08 -14.56 3.47
C LEU A 220 28.93 -14.15 4.68
N GLN A 221 29.37 -15.10 5.49
CA GLN A 221 30.20 -14.80 6.67
C GLN A 221 31.50 -14.07 6.29
N SER A 222 32.15 -14.49 5.20
CA SER A 222 33.38 -13.85 4.72
C SER A 222 33.11 -12.50 4.04
N GLY A 223 32.00 -12.36 3.32
CA GLY A 223 31.63 -11.14 2.61
C GLY A 223 31.19 -10.02 3.54
N LEU A 224 30.47 -10.33 4.63
CA LEU A 224 30.07 -9.35 5.64
C LEU A 224 31.27 -8.65 6.29
N LEU A 225 32.43 -9.32 6.41
CA LEU A 225 33.66 -8.72 6.92
C LEU A 225 34.32 -7.75 5.93
N ASN A 226 34.00 -7.87 4.64
CA ASN A 226 34.56 -7.07 3.54
C ASN A 226 33.49 -6.17 2.89
N TRP A 227 32.36 -5.97 3.56
CA TRP A 227 31.25 -5.17 3.05
C TRP A 227 31.70 -3.72 2.90
N ASP A 228 31.55 -3.16 1.70
CA ASP A 228 32.02 -1.84 1.33
C ASP A 228 30.85 -0.84 1.31
N HIS A 229 30.80 0.06 2.29
CA HIS A 229 29.72 1.04 2.44
C HIS A 229 29.70 2.14 1.36
N ASP A 230 30.77 2.23 0.55
CA ASP A 230 30.85 3.14 -0.58
C ASP A 230 30.26 2.52 -1.87
N LYS A 231 29.98 1.22 -1.87
CA LYS A 231 29.31 0.51 -2.96
C LYS A 231 27.82 0.33 -2.71
N SER A 232 27.07 0.11 -3.78
CA SER A 232 25.66 -0.25 -3.68
C SER A 232 25.48 -1.58 -2.97
N ILE A 233 24.27 -1.82 -2.45
CA ILE A 233 23.93 -3.10 -1.81
C ILE A 233 24.07 -4.24 -2.82
N VAL A 234 23.61 -4.03 -4.05
CA VAL A 234 23.67 -5.02 -5.12
C VAL A 234 25.11 -5.40 -5.47
N ASP A 235 26.01 -4.42 -5.59
CA ASP A 235 27.43 -4.68 -5.88
C ASP A 235 28.09 -5.50 -4.77
N ASN A 236 27.80 -5.15 -3.51
CA ASN A 236 28.30 -5.91 -2.37
C ASN A 236 27.79 -7.36 -2.36
N ILE A 237 26.52 -7.58 -2.70
CA ILE A 237 25.95 -8.92 -2.84
C ILE A 237 26.65 -9.68 -3.97
N MET A 238 26.82 -9.06 -5.14
CA MET A 238 27.51 -9.69 -6.27
C MET A 238 28.94 -10.10 -5.91
N ILE A 239 29.69 -9.24 -5.25
CA ILE A 239 31.06 -9.54 -4.79
C ILE A 239 31.05 -10.64 -3.73
N THR A 240 30.18 -10.54 -2.72
CA THR A 240 30.09 -11.50 -1.61
C THR A 240 29.80 -12.92 -2.11
N PHE A 241 28.96 -13.05 -3.12
CA PHE A 241 28.52 -14.34 -3.64
C PHE A 241 29.24 -14.78 -4.92
N ASP A 242 30.21 -14.01 -5.40
CA ASP A 242 30.91 -14.17 -6.69
C ASP A 242 29.95 -14.31 -7.87
N LEU A 243 28.93 -13.45 -7.93
CA LEU A 243 27.91 -13.43 -8.97
C LEU A 243 28.31 -12.48 -10.09
N PHE A 244 28.24 -12.97 -11.33
CA PHE A 244 28.30 -12.12 -12.53
C PHE A 244 26.90 -11.60 -12.92
N GLN A 245 25.87 -12.35 -12.56
CA GLN A 245 24.45 -12.01 -12.75
C GLN A 245 23.64 -12.75 -11.69
N PHE A 246 22.49 -12.19 -11.29
CA PHE A 246 21.60 -12.86 -10.35
C PHE A 246 20.93 -14.08 -11.00
N PRO A 247 20.86 -15.21 -10.27
CA PRO A 247 20.22 -16.41 -10.77
C PRO A 247 18.72 -16.17 -10.94
N GLN A 248 18.13 -16.79 -11.95
CA GLN A 248 16.70 -16.71 -12.20
C GLN A 248 16.00 -17.95 -11.64
N PRO A 249 14.88 -17.80 -10.90
CA PRO A 249 14.16 -18.95 -10.40
C PRO A 249 13.60 -19.76 -11.58
N THR A 250 13.69 -21.09 -11.48
CA THR A 250 13.15 -22.00 -12.50
C THR A 250 11.62 -22.13 -12.42
N PHE A 251 11.02 -21.63 -11.34
CA PHE A 251 9.58 -21.59 -11.08
C PHE A 251 9.10 -20.14 -11.07
N LYS A 252 8.00 -19.80 -11.77
CA LYS A 252 7.42 -18.45 -11.76
C LYS A 252 6.32 -18.31 -10.70
N HIS A 253 6.28 -17.14 -10.05
CA HIS A 253 5.18 -16.73 -9.18
C HIS A 253 4.03 -16.17 -10.01
N GLY A 254 2.82 -16.69 -9.81
CA GLY A 254 1.55 -16.02 -10.12
C GLY A 254 1.36 -15.52 -11.56
N ALA A 255 1.11 -16.42 -12.52
CA ALA A 255 0.33 -16.02 -13.68
C ALA A 255 -1.12 -15.73 -13.22
N PRO A 256 -1.75 -14.60 -13.63
CA PRO A 256 -3.18 -14.43 -13.46
C PRO A 256 -3.89 -15.62 -14.11
N LEU A 257 -4.77 -16.29 -13.37
CA LEU A 257 -5.65 -17.33 -13.91
C LEU A 257 -6.41 -16.74 -15.10
N GLY A 258 -6.08 -17.16 -16.33
CA GLY A 258 -6.79 -16.75 -17.55
C GLY A 258 -5.95 -16.48 -18.80
N MET A 259 -4.68 -16.86 -18.88
CA MET A 259 -3.95 -16.85 -20.15
C MET A 259 -3.61 -18.29 -20.56
N ASP A 260 -4.42 -18.81 -21.48
CA ASP A 260 -4.20 -20.09 -22.15
C ASP A 260 -2.98 -19.95 -23.07
N THR A 261 -1.79 -20.25 -22.56
CA THR A 261 -0.63 -20.60 -23.38
C THR A 261 -0.23 -22.03 -23.02
N GLU A 262 -0.68 -22.96 -23.84
CA GLU A 262 -0.17 -24.32 -23.90
C GLU A 262 1.36 -24.29 -24.11
N ASP A 263 2.08 -25.20 -23.45
CA ASP A 263 3.50 -25.58 -23.63
C ASP A 263 4.63 -25.11 -22.68
N THR A 264 4.33 -24.70 -21.44
CA THR A 264 5.27 -24.94 -20.31
C THR A 264 4.50 -25.38 -19.06
N MET A 265 4.69 -26.62 -18.61
CA MET A 265 4.25 -27.07 -17.27
C MET A 265 5.09 -26.33 -16.21
N GLU A 266 4.71 -25.09 -15.89
CA GLU A 266 5.32 -24.26 -14.87
C GLU A 266 4.68 -24.60 -13.51
N ASN A 267 5.41 -25.32 -12.66
CA ASN A 267 4.93 -25.69 -11.33
C ASN A 267 5.15 -24.53 -10.34
N PRO A 268 4.10 -23.88 -9.83
CA PRO A 268 4.26 -22.81 -8.85
C PRO A 268 4.78 -23.34 -7.51
N ILE A 269 5.55 -22.54 -6.79
CA ILE A 269 5.98 -22.87 -5.41
C ILE A 269 4.74 -22.87 -4.50
N VAL A 270 4.31 -24.05 -4.08
CA VAL A 270 3.17 -24.24 -3.17
C VAL A 270 3.61 -24.65 -1.77
N CYS A 271 2.87 -24.20 -0.77
CA CYS A 271 3.11 -24.56 0.62
C CYS A 271 2.70 -26.02 0.87
N GLY A 272 3.57 -26.82 1.47
CA GLY A 272 3.30 -28.22 1.79
C GLY A 272 2.26 -28.46 2.89
N ILE A 273 1.62 -27.42 3.43
CA ILE A 273 0.57 -27.52 4.45
C ILE A 273 -0.76 -27.04 3.88
N CYS A 274 -0.85 -25.77 3.45
CA CYS A 274 -2.10 -25.20 2.94
C CYS A 274 -2.31 -25.42 1.44
N LEU A 275 -1.28 -25.89 0.72
CA LEU A 275 -1.27 -26.10 -0.72
C LEU A 275 -1.51 -24.82 -1.56
N CYS A 276 -1.40 -23.65 -0.93
CA CYS A 276 -1.50 -22.36 -1.61
C CYS A 276 -0.12 -21.78 -1.93
N THR A 277 -0.06 -20.91 -2.92
CA THR A 277 1.11 -20.07 -3.22
C THR A 277 1.13 -18.82 -2.33
N GLU A 278 -0.02 -18.20 -2.11
CA GLU A 278 -0.17 -16.99 -1.31
C GLU A 278 -1.35 -17.11 -0.35
N LEU A 279 -1.29 -16.39 0.77
CA LEU A 279 -2.34 -16.36 1.77
C LEU A 279 -3.08 -15.01 1.75
N PRO A 280 -4.43 -15.01 1.81
CA PRO A 280 -5.19 -13.77 1.97
C PRO A 280 -4.81 -13.06 3.28
N GLY A 281 -4.37 -11.80 3.19
CA GLY A 281 -4.04 -10.96 4.35
C GLY A 281 -2.69 -11.23 5.02
N SER A 282 -1.89 -12.16 4.49
CA SER A 282 -0.50 -12.39 4.91
C SER A 282 0.37 -12.47 3.66
N PRO A 283 0.88 -11.34 3.15
CA PRO A 283 1.71 -11.33 1.95
C PRO A 283 2.99 -12.11 2.26
N GLY A 284 3.10 -13.29 1.66
CA GLY A 284 4.31 -14.09 1.73
C GLY A 284 4.16 -15.40 0.98
N VAL A 285 5.26 -15.83 0.35
CA VAL A 285 5.34 -17.08 -0.43
C VAL A 285 5.89 -18.22 0.43
N PRO A 286 5.73 -19.48 0.00
CA PRO A 286 6.29 -20.60 0.72
C PRO A 286 7.82 -20.58 0.61
N GLN A 287 8.50 -20.77 1.73
CA GLN A 287 9.96 -20.68 1.85
C GLN A 287 10.60 -22.04 2.10
N PRO A 288 11.88 -22.25 1.74
CA PRO A 288 12.61 -23.48 1.98
C PRO A 288 13.07 -23.60 3.46
N LEU A 289 12.11 -23.60 4.39
CA LEU A 289 12.36 -23.56 5.84
C LEU A 289 12.92 -24.88 6.40
N CYS A 290 12.71 -26.00 5.70
CA CYS A 290 13.24 -27.28 6.11
C CYS A 290 14.73 -27.41 5.78
N GLN A 291 15.51 -27.68 6.82
CA GLN A 291 16.97 -27.85 6.81
C GLN A 291 17.43 -29.11 6.07
N ASN A 292 16.54 -30.10 5.91
CA ASN A 292 16.84 -31.32 5.18
C ASN A 292 16.83 -31.04 3.66
N ILE A 293 18.00 -31.11 3.04
CA ILE A 293 18.19 -30.90 1.59
C ILE A 293 17.30 -31.85 0.78
N SER A 294 17.14 -33.10 1.23
CA SER A 294 16.31 -34.10 0.55
C SER A 294 14.79 -33.90 0.73
N CYS A 295 14.35 -32.96 1.58
CA CYS A 295 12.91 -32.74 1.82
C CYS A 295 12.23 -32.09 0.61
N GLY A 296 12.83 -31.06 0.01
CA GLY A 296 12.31 -30.40 -1.20
C GLY A 296 11.06 -29.54 -1.01
N VAL A 297 10.46 -29.52 0.19
CA VAL A 297 9.18 -28.84 0.44
C VAL A 297 9.36 -27.43 0.97
N TYR A 298 8.49 -26.54 0.49
CA TYR A 298 8.39 -25.16 0.93
C TYR A 298 7.17 -24.99 1.84
N TYR A 299 7.25 -24.07 2.79
CA TYR A 299 6.14 -23.76 3.68
C TYR A 299 5.99 -22.26 3.84
N HIS A 300 4.76 -21.75 3.88
CA HIS A 300 4.54 -20.44 4.49
C HIS A 300 5.00 -20.51 5.95
N ARG A 301 5.74 -19.49 6.39
CA ARG A 301 6.23 -19.40 7.78
C ARG A 301 5.09 -19.51 8.79
N THR A 302 3.99 -18.80 8.55
CA THR A 302 2.79 -18.84 9.40
C THR A 302 2.18 -20.24 9.46
N CYS A 303 2.04 -20.94 8.34
CA CYS A 303 1.54 -22.32 8.30
C CYS A 303 2.44 -23.27 9.09
N LEU A 304 3.76 -23.20 8.89
CA LEU A 304 4.70 -24.07 9.58
C LEU A 304 4.73 -23.78 11.09
N TYR A 305 4.77 -22.50 11.47
CA TYR A 305 4.74 -22.09 12.88
C TYR A 305 3.49 -22.62 13.59
N GLN A 306 2.31 -22.39 13.03
CA GLN A 306 1.04 -22.86 13.60
C GLN A 306 0.99 -24.38 13.70
N TRP A 307 1.49 -25.10 12.68
CA TRP A 307 1.59 -26.55 12.71
C TRP A 307 2.43 -27.05 13.89
N LEU A 308 3.63 -26.50 14.08
CA LEU A 308 4.54 -26.90 15.16
C LEU A 308 3.94 -26.57 16.54
N VAL A 309 3.29 -25.41 16.69
CA VAL A 309 2.58 -25.04 17.91
C VAL A 309 1.46 -26.04 18.21
N ALA A 310 0.63 -26.39 17.23
CA ALA A 310 -0.45 -27.36 17.39
C ALA A 310 0.09 -28.74 17.79
N CYS A 311 1.17 -29.22 17.16
CA CYS A 311 1.81 -30.49 17.52
C CYS A 311 2.37 -30.49 18.96
N SER A 312 2.77 -29.34 19.49
CA SER A 312 3.25 -29.20 20.88
C SER A 312 2.13 -29.07 21.93
N GLY A 313 0.87 -29.29 21.55
CA GLY A 313 -0.30 -29.13 22.43
C GLY A 313 -0.70 -27.68 22.65
N SER A 314 -0.47 -26.82 21.65
CA SER A 314 -0.83 -25.40 21.64
C SER A 314 -0.17 -24.57 22.76
N ARG A 315 0.99 -25.01 23.25
CA ARG A 315 1.76 -24.24 24.22
C ARG A 315 2.52 -23.12 23.49
N PRO A 316 2.47 -21.88 24.00
CA PRO A 316 3.29 -20.79 23.44
C PRO A 316 4.77 -21.20 23.44
N PRO A 317 5.48 -21.09 22.31
CA PRO A 317 6.89 -21.45 22.25
C PRO A 317 7.77 -20.51 23.09
N ALA A 318 8.85 -21.04 23.64
CA ALA A 318 9.87 -20.21 24.28
C ALA A 318 10.50 -19.26 23.23
N PHE A 319 10.59 -17.97 23.56
CA PHE A 319 11.16 -16.93 22.68
C PHE A 319 10.49 -16.81 21.31
N GLY A 320 9.24 -17.27 21.14
CA GLY A 320 8.52 -17.19 19.87
C GLY A 320 9.02 -18.14 18.78
N VAL A 321 9.86 -19.13 19.13
CA VAL A 321 10.39 -20.14 18.20
C VAL A 321 9.76 -21.50 18.49
N ALA A 322 8.89 -21.97 17.59
CA ALA A 322 8.30 -23.30 17.66
C ALA A 322 9.29 -24.35 17.14
N ASN A 323 9.42 -25.46 17.87
CA ASN A 323 10.31 -26.57 17.53
C ASN A 323 9.50 -27.86 17.40
N GLY A 324 9.91 -28.75 16.49
CA GLY A 324 9.27 -30.05 16.33
C GLY A 324 9.81 -30.81 15.13
N SER A 325 8.94 -31.56 14.46
CA SER A 325 9.28 -32.35 13.28
C SER A 325 8.67 -31.74 12.02
N CYS A 326 9.46 -31.72 10.94
CA CYS A 326 9.00 -31.33 9.61
C CYS A 326 7.77 -32.16 9.20
N PRO A 327 6.67 -31.54 8.74
CA PRO A 327 5.46 -32.28 8.34
C PRO A 327 5.69 -33.32 7.24
N THR A 328 6.70 -33.12 6.39
CA THR A 328 6.99 -33.99 5.26
C THR A 328 8.06 -35.03 5.56
N CYS A 329 9.25 -34.60 6.04
CA CYS A 329 10.38 -35.51 6.21
C CYS A 329 10.65 -35.96 7.65
N LEU A 330 9.85 -35.48 8.62
CA LEU A 330 9.92 -35.79 10.06
C LEU A 330 11.23 -35.40 10.77
N GLN A 331 12.21 -34.85 10.06
CA GLN A 331 13.44 -34.30 10.64
C GLN A 331 13.15 -33.10 11.56
N SER A 332 14.05 -32.88 12.52
CA SER A 332 13.96 -31.73 13.43
C SER A 332 13.89 -30.42 12.64
N ILE A 333 12.96 -29.54 13.03
CA ILE A 333 12.76 -28.23 12.42
C ILE A 333 12.38 -27.20 13.49
N ALA A 334 12.79 -25.96 13.27
CA ALA A 334 12.41 -24.81 14.07
C ALA A 334 11.85 -23.71 13.17
N CYS A 335 10.86 -22.96 13.66
CA CYS A 335 10.24 -21.87 12.94
C CYS A 335 9.81 -20.76 13.92
N SER A 336 10.15 -19.52 13.62
CA SER A 336 9.70 -18.34 14.36
C SER A 336 8.40 -17.79 13.80
N GLU A 337 7.61 -17.13 14.66
CA GLU A 337 6.36 -16.48 14.23
C GLU A 337 6.60 -15.31 13.26
N LYS A 338 7.71 -14.59 13.46
CA LYS A 338 8.15 -13.47 12.64
C LYS A 338 9.59 -13.71 12.16
N ASP A 339 9.99 -12.99 11.14
CA ASP A 339 11.38 -12.90 10.75
C ASP A 339 12.16 -12.15 11.83
N ASN A 340 13.33 -12.69 12.20
CA ASN A 340 14.20 -12.12 13.22
C ASN A 340 15.11 -11.05 12.64
#